data_AF-A0A517E0P2-F1
#
_entry.id   AF-A0A517E0P2-F1
#
_cell.length_a   1.000
_cell.length_b   1.000
_cell.length_c   1.000
_cell.angle_alpha   90.00
_cell.angle_beta   90.00
_cell.angle_gamma   90.00
#
_symmetry.space_group_name_H-M   'P 1'
#
loop_
_entity.id
_entity.type
_entity.pdbx_description
1 polymer ?
#
loop_
_entity_poly.entity_id
_entity_poly.type
_entity_poly.pdbx_seq_one_letter_code
_entity_poly.pdbx_strand_id
1 'polypeptide(L)'
;MQHGPSIYGILFILALFAGLTWLGVRLLPKWHPVYAGKPVRYGYWLATILSIGILFCSRWLRTAGSLAGEGVRYASYAAYVWLFGLLFMLVVLLAGYAVRLLVRKFSRPQTGHLATEPAAGGVPVPGRLTRRQFLQGAVAVVPAVPLAVTAYGVIGGDTNIVVNRYTLAFPQLLPALDGYVIAQISDTHIGSFFGMDKLDRVLAMVKQEKPQLLTLTGDLVDDLDLLSPTMARLTAFHSELSHGIFYCWGNHEYFRDIGRIRQALYASPVTVLENRSQAIGNGLYLAGVDYPWGRNKAEQEAKRRDFFAQAVRTIPAEAFTVLLAHHPDFLDNAFAANVPLALAGHTHGGQVSVFGVSLLPVQYRYMRGLFRQHGSYGYVSAGTGHWMPLRIGCPAEVSLFTLQRGGS
;
A
#
# COMPACT_ATOMS: atom_id res chain seq x y z
N MET A 1 10.05 -13.38 17.76
CA MET A 1 11.05 -13.94 16.84
C MET A 1 11.49 -12.84 15.89
N GLN A 2 12.70 -12.29 16.06
CA GLN A 2 13.26 -11.30 15.14
C GLN A 2 13.71 -12.01 13.85
N HIS A 3 12.78 -12.29 12.94
CA HIS A 3 13.15 -12.82 11.64
C HIS A 3 13.39 -11.64 10.68
N GLY A 4 14.66 -11.23 10.60
CA GLY A 4 15.15 -10.58 9.40
C GLY A 4 14.87 -11.44 8.15
N PRO A 5 14.93 -10.87 6.95
CA PRO A 5 14.74 -11.64 5.72
C PRO A 5 15.65 -12.86 5.72
N SER A 6 15.10 -14.03 5.43
CA SER A 6 15.90 -15.26 5.35
C SER A 6 17.02 -15.09 4.33
N ILE A 7 18.15 -15.76 4.54
CA ILE A 7 19.26 -15.73 3.58
C ILE A 7 18.78 -16.09 2.16
N TYR A 8 17.83 -17.02 2.05
CA TYR A 8 17.19 -17.37 0.78
C TYR A 8 16.41 -16.20 0.17
N GLY A 9 15.67 -15.43 0.97
CA GLY A 9 14.97 -14.24 0.50
C GLY A 9 15.93 -13.16 -0.02
N ILE A 10 17.05 -12.93 0.68
CA ILE A 10 18.09 -12.00 0.25
C ILE A 10 18.70 -12.47 -1.08
N LEU A 11 19.11 -13.74 -1.16
CA LEU A 11 19.68 -14.32 -2.38
C LEU A 11 18.70 -14.26 -3.55
N PHE A 12 17.41 -14.49 -3.31
CA PHE A 12 16.37 -14.37 -4.33
C PHE A 12 16.26 -12.94 -4.86
N ILE A 13 16.22 -11.92 -3.98
CA ILE A 13 16.16 -10.50 -4.39
C ILE A 13 17.40 -10.13 -5.21
N LEU A 14 18.59 -10.55 -4.77
CA LEU A 14 19.84 -10.31 -5.50
C LEU A 14 19.80 -10.97 -6.89
N ALA A 15 19.40 -12.24 -6.97
CA ALA A 15 19.30 -12.97 -8.22
C ALA A 15 18.27 -12.35 -9.18
N LEU A 16 17.11 -11.93 -8.65
CA LEU A 16 16.05 -11.28 -9.41
C LEU A 16 16.56 -9.99 -10.06
N PHE A 17 17.13 -9.06 -9.28
CA PHE A 17 17.57 -7.78 -9.82
C PHE A 17 18.84 -7.89 -10.67
N ALA A 18 19.73 -8.84 -10.39
CA ALA A 18 20.84 -9.17 -11.28
C ALA A 18 20.33 -9.70 -12.63
N GLY A 19 19.34 -10.60 -12.61
CA GLY A 19 18.69 -11.14 -13.82
C GLY A 19 17.98 -10.05 -14.63
N LEU A 20 17.21 -9.17 -13.97
CA LEU A 20 16.54 -8.03 -14.60
C LEU A 20 17.53 -7.06 -15.24
N THR A 21 18.62 -6.73 -14.53
CA THR A 21 19.68 -5.85 -15.04
C THR A 21 20.39 -6.46 -16.24
N TRP A 22 20.77 -7.75 -16.14
CA TRP A 22 21.37 -8.49 -17.25
C TRP A 22 20.46 -8.51 -18.48
N LEU A 23 19.18 -8.78 -18.29
CA LEU A 23 18.20 -8.87 -19.36
C LEU A 23 17.99 -7.49 -20.03
N GLY A 24 17.87 -6.42 -19.24
CA GLY A 24 17.79 -5.06 -19.74
C GLY A 24 19.01 -4.70 -20.59
N VAL A 25 20.23 -4.96 -20.09
CA VAL A 25 21.49 -4.73 -20.80
C VAL A 25 21.62 -5.56 -22.09
N ARG A 26 20.98 -6.73 -22.17
CA ARG A 26 20.99 -7.60 -23.37
C ARG A 26 19.92 -7.25 -24.40
N LEU A 27 18.73 -6.84 -23.95
CA LEU A 27 17.58 -6.59 -24.81
C LEU A 27 17.50 -5.14 -25.29
N LEU A 28 17.78 -4.15 -24.43
CA LEU A 28 17.70 -2.73 -24.81
C LEU A 28 18.56 -2.39 -26.03
N PRO A 29 19.82 -2.86 -26.16
CA PRO A 29 20.65 -2.55 -27.33
C PRO A 29 20.08 -3.09 -28.65
N LYS A 30 19.32 -4.20 -28.59
CA LYS A 30 18.69 -4.80 -29.78
C LYS A 30 17.57 -3.92 -30.34
N TRP A 31 16.99 -3.06 -29.51
CA TRP A 31 15.87 -2.20 -29.86
C TRP A 31 16.33 -0.74 -30.00
N HIS A 32 17.40 -0.37 -29.27
CA HIS A 32 17.88 0.99 -29.08
C HIS A 32 19.42 1.01 -29.04
N PRO A 33 20.11 1.34 -30.15
CA PRO A 33 21.57 1.28 -30.24
C PRO A 33 22.32 2.14 -29.21
N VAL A 34 21.70 3.21 -28.69
CA VAL A 34 22.29 4.08 -27.66
C VAL A 34 22.65 3.32 -26.36
N TYR A 35 21.95 2.22 -26.04
CA TYR A 35 22.25 1.38 -24.88
C TYR A 35 23.36 0.34 -25.13
N ALA A 36 23.91 0.27 -26.35
CA ALA A 36 24.98 -0.66 -26.67
C ALA A 36 26.33 -0.26 -26.05
N GLY A 37 26.51 1.02 -25.71
CA GLY A 37 27.77 1.55 -25.18
C GLY A 37 28.17 0.93 -23.84
N LYS A 38 29.45 0.57 -23.68
CA LYS A 38 30.01 0.04 -22.43
C LYS A 38 29.69 0.92 -21.20
N PRO A 39 29.80 2.25 -21.25
CA PRO A 39 29.50 3.10 -20.10
C PRO A 39 28.06 2.97 -19.61
N VAL A 40 27.08 2.88 -20.52
CA VAL A 40 25.66 2.73 -20.18
C VAL A 40 25.42 1.40 -19.47
N ARG A 41 26.04 0.31 -19.94
CA ARG A 41 25.92 -1.01 -19.33
C ARG A 41 26.49 -1.06 -17.92
N TYR A 42 27.67 -0.46 -17.71
CA TYR A 42 28.26 -0.34 -16.38
C TYR A 42 27.42 0.54 -15.46
N GLY A 43 26.85 1.63 -15.99
CA GLY A 43 25.92 2.49 -15.25
C GLY A 43 24.70 1.74 -14.73
N TYR A 44 24.09 0.87 -15.53
CA TYR A 44 22.96 0.02 -15.09
C TYR A 44 23.32 -0.88 -13.92
N TRP A 45 24.45 -1.59 -14.01
CA TRP A 45 24.92 -2.46 -12.92
C TRP A 45 25.26 -1.67 -11.66
N LEU A 46 25.96 -0.54 -11.81
CA LEU A 46 26.30 0.34 -10.70
C LEU A 46 25.04 0.86 -10.00
N ALA A 47 24.06 1.36 -10.75
CA ALA A 47 22.80 1.86 -10.21
C ALA A 47 22.02 0.75 -9.48
N THR A 48 21.97 -0.47 -10.01
CA THR A 48 21.32 -1.60 -9.34
C THR A 48 22.04 -1.98 -8.04
N ILE A 49 23.36 -2.12 -8.07
CA ILE A 49 24.17 -2.49 -6.89
C ILE A 49 24.04 -1.42 -5.81
N LEU A 50 24.15 -0.14 -6.18
CA LEU A 50 23.98 0.98 -5.26
C LEU A 50 22.57 1.01 -4.69
N SER A 51 21.52 0.80 -5.50
CA SER A 51 20.13 0.79 -5.04
C SER A 51 19.88 -0.32 -4.01
N ILE A 52 20.35 -1.54 -4.28
CA ILE A 52 20.26 -2.66 -3.34
C ILE A 52 21.05 -2.35 -2.06
N GLY A 53 22.26 -1.83 -2.20
CA GLY A 53 23.11 -1.43 -1.07
C GLY A 53 22.45 -0.35 -0.21
N ILE A 54 21.85 0.68 -0.82
CA ILE A 54 21.10 1.73 -0.12
C ILE A 54 19.95 1.12 0.66
N LEU A 55 19.11 0.28 0.06
CA LEU A 55 17.96 -0.31 0.75
C LEU A 55 18.40 -1.24 1.89
N PHE A 56 19.47 -2.01 1.69
CA PHE A 56 20.07 -2.83 2.74
C PHE A 56 20.57 -1.95 3.89
N CYS A 57 21.48 -1.02 3.59
CA CYS A 57 22.10 -0.12 4.58
C CYS A 57 21.10 0.82 5.27
N SER A 58 19.99 1.17 4.60
CA SER A 58 18.96 2.05 5.14
C SER A 58 18.44 1.58 6.49
N ARG A 59 18.48 0.26 6.75
CA ARG A 59 18.01 -0.35 8.00
C ARG A 59 18.84 0.04 9.22
N TRP A 60 20.13 0.38 9.03
CA TRP A 60 21.06 0.72 10.12
C TRP A 60 21.42 2.20 10.15
N LEU A 61 21.29 2.90 9.03
CA LEU A 61 21.65 4.32 8.91
C LEU A 61 20.49 5.27 9.21
N ARG A 62 19.32 4.74 9.53
CA ARG A 62 18.16 5.54 9.89
C ARG A 62 18.33 6.11 11.28
N THR A 63 18.43 7.44 11.34
CA THR A 63 18.25 8.22 12.56
C THR A 63 17.04 9.10 12.34
N ALA A 64 15.94 8.77 13.03
CA ALA A 64 14.69 9.49 12.88
C ALA A 64 14.88 10.98 13.21
N GLY A 65 14.38 11.87 12.34
CA GLY A 65 14.40 13.32 12.57
C GLY A 65 15.75 14.02 12.33
N SER A 66 16.76 13.34 11.77
CA SER A 66 18.03 13.97 11.38
C SER A 66 18.10 14.27 9.88
N LEU A 67 18.92 15.26 9.49
CA LEU A 67 19.24 15.54 8.08
C LEU A 67 19.81 14.30 7.37
N ALA A 68 20.58 13.47 8.08
CA ALA A 68 21.08 12.20 7.56
C ALA A 68 19.94 11.20 7.32
N GLY A 69 18.96 11.12 8.21
CA GLY A 69 17.76 10.30 8.06
C GLY A 69 16.90 10.69 6.85
N GLU A 70 16.73 11.99 6.61
CA GLU A 70 16.04 12.48 5.40
C GLU A 70 16.80 12.15 4.12
N GLY A 71 18.14 12.32 4.12
CA GLY A 71 18.99 11.91 3.01
C GLY A 71 18.85 10.42 2.70
N VAL A 72 18.86 9.56 3.72
CA VAL A 72 18.64 8.11 3.57
C VAL A 72 17.24 7.81 3.03
N ARG A 73 16.20 8.55 3.43
CA ARG A 73 14.83 8.40 2.89
C ARG A 73 14.78 8.72 1.38
N TYR A 74 15.31 9.86 0.96
CA TYR A 74 15.31 10.24 -0.47
C TYR A 74 16.20 9.31 -1.31
N ALA A 75 17.34 8.86 -0.78
CA ALA A 75 18.15 7.83 -1.41
C ALA A 75 17.38 6.51 -1.57
N SER A 76 16.59 6.13 -0.56
CA SER A 76 15.72 4.96 -0.63
C SER A 76 14.63 5.12 -1.69
N TYR A 77 14.04 6.31 -1.85
CA TYR A 77 13.11 6.58 -2.96
C TYR A 77 13.78 6.40 -4.32
N ALA A 78 14.96 6.98 -4.54
CA ALA A 78 15.70 6.79 -5.78
C ALA A 78 15.99 5.29 -6.04
N ALA A 79 16.38 4.55 -5.01
CA ALA A 79 16.62 3.11 -5.10
C ALA A 79 15.34 2.33 -5.47
N TYR A 80 14.20 2.60 -4.83
CA TYR A 80 12.93 1.96 -5.18
C TYR A 80 12.48 2.33 -6.60
N VAL A 81 12.62 3.59 -7.00
CA VAL A 81 12.29 4.04 -8.36
C VAL A 81 13.09 3.27 -9.40
N TRP A 82 14.39 3.09 -9.17
CA TRP A 82 15.23 2.31 -10.04
C TRP A 82 14.81 0.84 -10.12
N LEU A 83 14.67 0.18 -8.96
CA LEU A 83 14.40 -1.26 -8.88
C LEU A 83 13.02 -1.63 -9.43
N PHE A 84 11.96 -0.92 -9.05
CA PHE A 84 10.63 -1.14 -9.64
C PHE A 84 10.57 -0.68 -11.10
N GLY A 85 11.33 0.35 -11.48
CA GLY A 85 11.50 0.75 -12.87
C GLY A 85 12.07 -0.39 -13.73
N LEU A 86 13.06 -1.13 -13.24
CA LEU A 86 13.59 -2.33 -13.91
C LEU A 86 12.52 -3.42 -14.08
N LEU A 87 11.69 -3.64 -13.06
CA LEU A 87 10.60 -4.62 -13.12
C LEU A 87 9.54 -4.20 -14.15
N PHE A 88 9.12 -2.94 -14.13
CA PHE A 88 8.13 -2.42 -15.09
C PHE A 88 8.69 -2.39 -16.51
N MET A 89 9.98 -2.06 -16.67
CA MET A 89 10.68 -2.15 -17.93
C MET A 89 10.67 -3.58 -18.49
N LEU A 90 10.84 -4.61 -17.65
CA LEU A 90 10.69 -5.99 -18.09
C LEU A 90 9.30 -6.25 -18.68
N VAL A 91 8.24 -5.82 -17.98
CA VAL A 91 6.86 -5.99 -18.46
C VAL A 91 6.66 -5.33 -19.83
N VAL A 92 7.16 -4.11 -20.00
CA VAL A 92 7.11 -3.37 -21.28
C VAL A 92 7.87 -4.11 -22.38
N LEU A 93 9.06 -4.63 -22.09
CA LEU A 93 9.87 -5.39 -23.06
C LEU A 93 9.20 -6.71 -23.46
N LEU A 94 8.62 -7.44 -22.50
CA LEU A 94 7.88 -8.68 -22.77
C LEU A 94 6.62 -8.42 -23.59
N ALA A 95 5.84 -7.40 -23.23
CA ALA A 95 4.67 -6.98 -23.99
C ALA A 95 5.04 -6.57 -25.42
N GLY A 96 6.07 -5.75 -25.59
CA GLY A 96 6.57 -5.36 -26.91
C GLY A 96 7.08 -6.55 -27.73
N TYR A 97 7.72 -7.54 -27.10
CA TYR A 97 8.14 -8.77 -27.76
C TYR A 97 6.94 -9.62 -28.21
N ALA A 98 5.93 -9.79 -27.36
CA ALA A 98 4.69 -10.48 -27.69
C ALA A 98 3.95 -9.80 -28.85
N VAL A 99 3.85 -8.47 -28.85
CA VAL A 99 3.28 -7.70 -29.96
C VAL A 99 4.06 -7.94 -31.24
N ARG A 100 5.39 -7.95 -31.21
CA ARG A 100 6.21 -8.26 -32.40
C ARG A 100 5.95 -9.67 -32.93
N LEU A 101 5.80 -10.67 -32.06
CA LEU A 101 5.46 -12.03 -32.47
C LEU A 101 4.08 -12.09 -33.12
N LEU A 102 3.08 -11.40 -32.55
CA LEU A 102 1.74 -11.30 -33.12
C LEU A 102 1.78 -10.61 -34.49
N VAL A 103 2.44 -9.45 -34.59
CA VAL A 103 2.61 -8.74 -35.86
C VAL A 103 3.28 -9.63 -36.90
N ARG A 104 4.35 -10.37 -36.55
CA ARG A 104 4.99 -11.32 -37.47
C ARG A 104 4.08 -12.48 -37.89
N LYS A 105 3.23 -12.96 -36.99
CA LYS A 105 2.27 -14.05 -37.25
C LYS A 105 1.15 -13.61 -38.20
N PHE A 106 0.68 -12.36 -38.06
CA PHE A 106 -0.44 -11.82 -38.85
C PHE A 106 -0.02 -11.00 -40.07
N SER A 107 1.22 -10.48 -40.10
CA SER A 107 1.83 -9.91 -41.30
C SER A 107 2.33 -11.06 -42.16
N ARG A 108 1.46 -11.61 -43.01
CA ARG A 108 1.92 -12.46 -44.12
C ARG A 108 2.95 -11.67 -44.93
N PRO A 109 4.10 -12.24 -45.30
CA PRO A 109 4.93 -11.62 -46.31
C PRO A 109 4.10 -11.55 -47.58
N GLN A 110 3.77 -10.35 -48.05
CA GLN A 110 3.41 -10.17 -49.45
C GLN A 110 4.66 -10.47 -50.26
N THR A 111 4.83 -11.74 -50.65
CA THR A 111 5.66 -12.13 -51.78
C THR A 111 4.93 -11.67 -53.04
N GLY A 112 5.05 -10.38 -53.33
CA GLY A 112 4.65 -9.78 -54.59
C GLY A 112 5.90 -9.17 -55.21
N HIS A 113 6.45 -9.83 -56.23
CA HIS A 113 7.43 -9.26 -57.14
C HIS A 113 6.90 -7.92 -57.67
N LEU A 114 7.54 -6.81 -57.29
CA LEU A 114 7.58 -5.62 -58.11
C LEU A 114 9.02 -5.09 -58.04
N ALA A 115 9.75 -5.32 -59.13
CA ALA A 115 10.95 -4.58 -59.44
C ALA A 115 10.59 -3.10 -59.57
N THR A 116 11.27 -2.24 -58.82
CA THR A 116 11.27 -0.80 -59.07
C THR A 116 12.71 -0.32 -59.13
N GLU A 117 13.03 0.25 -60.29
CA GLU A 117 14.29 0.91 -60.67
C GLU A 117 14.75 1.99 -59.67
N PRO A 118 16.04 2.38 -59.71
CA PRO A 118 16.60 3.37 -58.80
C PRO A 118 16.18 4.79 -59.20
N ALA A 119 15.32 5.43 -58.41
CA ALA A 119 14.99 6.84 -58.56
C ALA A 119 16.02 7.74 -57.85
N ALA A 120 16.49 8.75 -58.60
CA ALA A 120 17.60 9.62 -58.33
C ALA A 120 17.43 10.61 -57.15
N GLY A 121 18.60 10.98 -56.60
CA GLY A 121 18.95 12.16 -55.80
C GLY A 121 17.87 13.17 -55.39
N GLY A 122 17.51 13.14 -54.11
CA GLY A 122 16.93 14.29 -53.39
C GLY A 122 17.94 14.87 -52.41
N VAL A 123 18.26 16.16 -52.55
CA VAL A 123 19.12 16.94 -51.64
C VAL A 123 18.48 17.02 -50.24
N PRO A 124 19.20 16.77 -49.13
CA PRO A 124 18.62 16.88 -47.79
C PRO A 124 18.43 18.33 -47.38
N VAL A 125 17.19 18.73 -47.09
CA VAL A 125 16.84 20.04 -46.50
C VAL A 125 17.27 20.06 -45.02
N PRO A 126 18.15 20.99 -44.58
CA PRO A 126 18.56 21.07 -43.18
C PRO A 126 17.42 21.66 -42.32
N GLY A 127 17.06 21.00 -41.22
CA GLY A 127 16.19 21.57 -40.18
C GLY A 127 14.86 20.85 -39.90
N ARG A 128 14.44 19.89 -40.73
CA ARG A 128 13.31 18.99 -40.39
C ARG A 128 13.86 17.68 -39.83
N LEU A 129 13.55 17.37 -38.57
CA LEU A 129 13.82 16.05 -38.00
C LEU A 129 13.26 14.98 -38.94
N THR A 130 14.15 14.15 -39.50
CA THR A 130 13.68 13.05 -40.36
C THR A 130 12.76 12.13 -39.56
N ARG A 131 11.75 11.50 -40.19
CA ARG A 131 10.91 10.49 -39.52
C ARG A 131 11.75 9.46 -38.76
N ARG A 132 12.93 9.11 -39.29
CA ARG A 132 13.92 8.23 -38.65
C ARG A 132 14.53 8.84 -37.39
N GLN A 133 14.95 10.10 -37.40
CA GLN A 133 15.47 10.80 -36.20
C GLN A 133 14.38 11.05 -35.16
N PHE A 134 13.16 11.39 -35.57
CA PHE A 134 12.00 11.53 -34.69
C PHE A 134 11.64 10.18 -34.03
N LEU A 135 11.57 9.11 -34.83
CA LEU A 135 11.35 7.76 -34.33
C LEU A 135 12.49 7.34 -33.40
N GLN A 136 13.76 7.56 -33.76
CA GLN A 136 14.92 7.27 -32.91
C GLN A 136 14.92 8.06 -31.59
N GLY A 137 14.46 9.31 -31.60
CA GLY A 137 14.28 10.14 -30.41
C GLY A 137 13.15 9.66 -29.50
N ALA A 138 11.97 9.38 -30.05
CA ALA A 138 10.84 8.82 -29.31
C ALA A 138 11.14 7.41 -28.73
N VAL A 139 11.96 6.66 -29.44
CA VAL A 139 12.45 5.30 -29.11
C VAL A 139 13.52 5.38 -28.00
N ALA A 140 14.38 6.40 -27.93
CA ALA A 140 15.33 6.58 -26.84
C ALA A 140 14.69 6.91 -25.46
N VAL A 141 13.42 7.33 -25.44
CA VAL A 141 12.65 7.66 -24.21
C VAL A 141 11.99 6.42 -23.57
N VAL A 142 12.05 5.25 -24.22
CA VAL A 142 11.31 4.04 -23.79
C VAL A 142 11.63 3.58 -22.35
N PRO A 143 12.89 3.59 -21.85
CA PRO A 143 13.18 3.31 -20.45
C PRO A 143 12.85 4.45 -19.47
N ALA A 144 12.67 5.69 -19.96
CA ALA A 144 12.29 6.81 -19.10
C ALA A 144 10.82 6.71 -18.66
N VAL A 145 9.95 6.07 -19.45
CA VAL A 145 8.52 5.89 -19.10
C VAL A 145 8.35 5.00 -17.86
N PRO A 146 8.92 3.77 -17.79
CA PRO A 146 8.91 2.98 -16.56
C PRO A 146 9.41 3.74 -15.34
N LEU A 147 10.54 4.43 -15.45
CA LEU A 147 11.11 5.20 -14.35
C LEU A 147 10.18 6.36 -13.93
N ALA A 148 9.54 7.05 -14.88
CA ALA A 148 8.58 8.11 -14.58
C ALA A 148 7.32 7.57 -13.88
N VAL A 149 6.76 6.46 -14.36
CA VAL A 149 5.59 5.80 -13.74
C VAL A 149 5.93 5.34 -12.32
N THR A 150 7.11 4.75 -12.13
CA THR A 150 7.56 4.34 -10.80
C THR A 150 7.86 5.53 -9.90
N ALA A 151 8.49 6.59 -10.41
CA ALA A 151 8.71 7.83 -9.65
C ALA A 151 7.40 8.45 -9.19
N TYR A 152 6.40 8.51 -10.07
CA TYR A 152 5.05 8.92 -9.72
C TYR A 152 4.47 8.03 -8.61
N GLY A 153 4.58 6.71 -8.75
CA GLY A 153 4.03 5.78 -7.75
C GLY A 153 4.74 5.83 -6.40
N VAL A 154 6.05 6.05 -6.37
CA VAL A 154 6.87 6.10 -5.14
C VAL A 154 6.70 7.45 -4.43
N ILE A 155 6.83 8.55 -5.17
CA ILE A 155 6.79 9.90 -4.59
C ILE A 155 5.35 10.34 -4.35
N GLY A 156 4.47 10.15 -5.35
CA GLY A 156 3.05 10.48 -5.25
C GLY A 156 2.32 9.58 -4.26
N GLY A 157 2.66 8.29 -4.24
CA GLY A 157 2.14 7.33 -3.27
C GLY A 157 2.46 7.67 -1.82
N ASP A 158 3.60 8.31 -1.58
CA ASP A 158 3.99 8.76 -0.26
C ASP A 158 3.34 10.09 0.16
N THR A 159 3.20 11.02 -0.78
CA THR A 159 2.79 12.39 -0.46
C THR A 159 1.28 12.60 -0.46
N ASN A 160 0.53 11.85 -1.26
CA ASN A 160 -0.91 12.04 -1.42
C ASN A 160 -1.72 11.15 -0.46
N ILE A 161 -2.47 11.78 0.44
CA ILE A 161 -3.41 11.13 1.35
C ILE A 161 -4.81 11.68 1.06
N VAL A 162 -5.74 10.80 0.69
CA VAL A 162 -7.12 11.18 0.39
C VAL A 162 -8.01 11.03 1.63
N VAL A 163 -8.98 11.91 1.79
CA VAL A 163 -9.99 11.81 2.86
C VAL A 163 -11.27 11.27 2.26
N ASN A 164 -11.60 10.01 2.57
CA ASN A 164 -12.81 9.34 2.12
C ASN A 164 -13.92 9.51 3.16
N ARG A 165 -15.11 9.93 2.74
CA ARG A 165 -16.26 10.16 3.62
C ARG A 165 -17.42 9.27 3.18
N TYR A 166 -17.94 8.48 4.11
CA TYR A 166 -19.04 7.56 3.89
C TYR A 166 -20.17 7.87 4.85
N THR A 167 -21.36 8.13 4.33
CA THR A 167 -22.58 8.20 5.13
C THR A 167 -23.27 6.85 5.07
N LEU A 168 -23.32 6.16 6.20
CA LEU A 168 -23.81 4.79 6.30
C LEU A 168 -25.17 4.78 6.99
N ALA A 169 -26.18 4.35 6.25
CA ALA A 169 -27.57 4.37 6.69
C ALA A 169 -27.95 3.03 7.35
N PHE A 170 -28.47 3.10 8.58
CA PHE A 170 -28.91 1.94 9.37
C PHE A 170 -30.37 2.15 9.86
N PRO A 171 -31.31 1.25 9.53
CA PRO A 171 -32.72 1.39 9.96
C PRO A 171 -32.89 1.37 11.47
N GLN A 172 -32.10 0.53 12.16
CA GLN A 172 -32.18 0.30 13.61
C GLN A 172 -31.13 1.12 14.37
N LEU A 173 -30.59 2.20 13.78
CA LEU A 173 -29.63 3.06 14.47
C LEU A 173 -30.27 3.68 15.71
N LEU A 174 -29.55 3.61 16.83
CA LEU A 174 -29.95 4.26 18.07
C LEU A 174 -29.99 5.79 17.86
N PRO A 175 -31.03 6.51 18.32
CA PRO A 175 -31.19 7.94 18.03
C PRO A 175 -29.97 8.80 18.43
N ALA A 176 -29.28 8.44 19.50
CA ALA A 176 -28.10 9.14 20.00
C ALA A 176 -26.83 8.93 19.13
N LEU A 177 -26.89 8.04 18.13
CA LEU A 177 -25.80 7.78 17.19
C LEU A 177 -26.07 8.40 15.81
N ASP A 178 -27.20 9.05 15.59
CA ASP A 178 -27.47 9.73 14.33
C ASP A 178 -26.52 10.93 14.15
N GLY A 179 -25.81 10.96 13.03
CA GLY A 179 -24.72 11.92 12.77
C GLY A 179 -23.40 11.59 13.46
N TYR A 180 -23.27 10.46 14.16
CA TYR A 180 -22.03 10.06 14.80
C TYR A 180 -20.96 9.72 13.74
N VAL A 181 -19.78 10.28 13.88
CA VAL A 181 -18.64 10.18 12.97
C VAL A 181 -17.50 9.38 13.60
N ILE A 182 -17.16 8.27 12.95
CA ILE A 182 -16.02 7.42 13.28
C ILE A 182 -14.91 7.69 12.26
N ALA A 183 -13.72 8.04 12.74
CA ALA A 183 -12.52 8.09 11.89
C ALA A 183 -11.76 6.76 11.92
N GLN A 184 -11.15 6.40 10.80
CA GLN A 184 -10.26 5.26 10.67
C GLN A 184 -8.95 5.70 10.03
N ILE A 185 -7.86 5.34 10.68
CA ILE A 185 -6.52 5.29 10.14
C ILE A 185 -6.08 3.81 10.23
N SER A 186 -5.45 3.32 9.17
CA SER A 186 -4.91 1.96 9.14
C SER A 186 -3.50 1.95 8.58
N ASP A 187 -2.70 0.93 8.91
CA ASP A 187 -1.44 0.61 8.23
C ASP A 187 -0.52 1.83 8.09
N THR A 188 -0.28 2.58 9.17
CA THR A 188 0.61 3.76 9.12
C THR A 188 2.06 3.36 8.92
N HIS A 189 2.47 2.19 9.42
CA HIS A 189 3.86 1.71 9.35
C HIS A 189 4.87 2.80 9.73
N ILE A 190 4.66 3.45 10.88
CA ILE A 190 5.51 4.55 11.33
C ILE A 190 6.97 4.09 11.32
N GLY A 191 7.80 4.79 10.55
CA GLY A 191 9.13 4.35 10.16
C GLY A 191 9.62 5.00 8.87
N SER A 192 10.16 4.19 7.95
CA SER A 192 10.95 4.64 6.80
C SER A 192 10.28 5.70 5.91
N PHE A 193 8.98 5.54 5.67
CA PHE A 193 8.19 6.36 4.75
C PHE A 193 7.06 7.11 5.45
N PHE A 194 6.87 6.86 6.75
CA PHE A 194 5.85 7.49 7.54
C PHE A 194 6.46 8.01 8.85
N GLY A 195 6.94 9.25 8.81
CA GLY A 195 7.54 9.94 9.96
C GLY A 195 6.52 10.73 10.79
N MET A 196 7.00 11.37 11.85
CA MET A 196 6.17 12.15 12.77
C MET A 196 5.46 13.32 12.08
N ASP A 197 6.13 14.06 11.18
CA ASP A 197 5.47 15.16 10.45
C ASP A 197 4.28 14.66 9.61
N LYS A 198 4.38 13.45 9.06
CA LYS A 198 3.28 12.84 8.30
C LYS A 198 2.15 12.40 9.23
N LEU A 199 2.47 11.86 10.41
CA LEU A 199 1.49 11.57 11.45
C LEU A 199 0.76 12.85 11.88
N ASP A 200 1.48 13.94 12.14
CA ASP A 200 0.92 15.22 12.55
C ASP A 200 -0.04 15.78 11.47
N ARG A 201 0.35 15.70 10.19
CA ARG A 201 -0.56 16.05 9.07
C ARG A 201 -1.81 15.17 9.03
N VAL A 202 -1.67 13.87 9.25
CA VAL A 202 -2.80 12.92 9.25
C VAL A 202 -3.75 13.19 10.39
N LEU A 203 -3.24 13.39 11.61
CA LEU A 203 -4.07 13.74 12.77
C LEU A 203 -4.75 15.09 12.56
N ALA A 204 -4.09 16.06 11.93
CA ALA A 204 -4.72 17.33 11.55
C ALA A 204 -5.86 17.15 10.52
N MET A 205 -5.69 16.28 9.52
CA MET A 205 -6.77 15.93 8.58
C MET A 205 -7.95 15.29 9.30
N VAL A 206 -7.70 14.37 10.24
CA VAL A 206 -8.75 13.73 11.05
C VAL A 206 -9.47 14.76 11.90
N LYS A 207 -8.73 15.66 12.55
CA LYS A 207 -9.27 16.73 13.40
C LYS A 207 -10.26 17.61 12.66
N GLN A 208 -9.98 17.94 11.39
CA GLN A 208 -10.84 18.79 10.56
C GLN A 208 -12.23 18.19 10.35
N GLU A 209 -12.34 16.86 10.39
CA GLU A 209 -13.58 16.11 10.22
C GLU A 209 -14.39 15.97 11.51
N LYS A 210 -13.86 16.43 12.64
CA LYS A 210 -14.52 16.44 13.96
C LYS A 210 -15.15 15.09 14.36
N PRO A 211 -14.42 13.96 14.27
CA PRO A 211 -14.95 12.66 14.67
C PRO A 211 -15.13 12.57 16.19
N GLN A 212 -16.05 11.71 16.63
CA GLN A 212 -16.21 11.43 18.06
C GLN A 212 -15.15 10.44 18.57
N LEU A 213 -14.64 9.56 17.71
CA LEU A 213 -13.51 8.67 18.01
C LEU A 213 -12.64 8.39 16.80
N LEU A 214 -11.42 7.93 17.08
CA LEU A 214 -10.48 7.44 16.08
C LEU A 214 -10.25 5.93 16.28
N THR A 215 -10.34 5.18 15.19
CA THR A 215 -9.98 3.76 15.13
C THR A 215 -8.66 3.59 14.39
N LEU A 216 -7.80 2.75 14.94
CA LEU A 216 -6.49 2.37 14.41
C LEU A 216 -6.52 0.86 14.12
N THR A 217 -6.71 0.47 12.86
CA THR A 217 -6.92 -0.93 12.48
C THR A 217 -5.61 -1.65 12.14
N GLY A 218 -4.65 -1.65 13.07
CA GLY A 218 -3.40 -2.41 13.00
C GLY A 218 -2.26 -1.76 12.19
N ASP A 219 -1.08 -2.38 12.28
CA ASP A 219 0.15 -2.00 11.57
C ASP A 219 0.56 -0.53 11.82
N LEU A 220 0.65 -0.17 13.10
CA LEU A 220 0.89 1.20 13.56
C LEU A 220 2.35 1.63 13.38
N VAL A 221 3.30 0.84 13.91
CA VAL A 221 4.72 1.21 14.02
C VAL A 221 5.63 0.10 13.53
N ASP A 222 6.53 0.44 12.60
CA ASP A 222 7.60 -0.44 12.12
C ASP A 222 8.97 -0.09 12.69
N ASP A 223 9.19 1.17 13.07
CA ASP A 223 10.42 1.68 13.66
C ASP A 223 10.22 1.97 15.16
N LEU A 224 10.81 1.15 16.01
CA LEU A 224 10.61 1.22 17.46
C LEU A 224 11.28 2.45 18.11
N ASP A 225 12.20 3.12 17.41
CA ASP A 225 12.77 4.39 17.90
C ASP A 225 11.75 5.52 17.82
N LEU A 226 10.76 5.38 16.92
CA LEU A 226 9.62 6.28 16.79
C LEU A 226 8.43 5.92 17.70
N LEU A 227 8.52 4.83 18.49
CA LEU A 227 7.40 4.39 19.31
C LEU A 227 7.01 5.42 20.38
N SER A 228 8.00 5.94 21.13
CA SER A 228 7.77 6.97 22.16
C SER A 228 7.14 8.25 21.59
N PRO A 229 7.70 8.89 20.53
CA PRO A 229 7.05 10.07 19.96
C PRO A 229 5.68 9.75 19.37
N THR A 230 5.47 8.56 18.78
CA THR A 230 4.13 8.13 18.32
C THR A 230 3.12 8.13 19.47
N MET A 231 3.44 7.50 20.60
CA MET A 231 2.55 7.47 21.77
C MET A 231 2.28 8.88 22.29
N ALA A 232 3.27 9.78 22.28
CA ALA A 232 3.08 11.18 22.67
C ALA A 232 2.07 11.91 21.77
N ARG A 233 2.15 11.74 20.44
CA ARG A 233 1.19 12.33 19.48
C ARG A 233 -0.21 11.76 19.66
N LEU A 234 -0.33 10.44 19.81
CA LEU A 234 -1.62 9.80 20.03
C LEU A 234 -2.25 10.21 21.37
N THR A 235 -1.44 10.36 22.43
CA THR A 235 -1.90 10.84 23.74
C THR A 235 -2.42 12.27 23.65
N ALA A 236 -1.70 13.15 22.95
CA ALA A 236 -2.14 14.53 22.74
C ALA A 236 -3.41 14.59 21.89
N PHE A 237 -3.53 13.75 20.86
CA PHE A 237 -4.73 13.73 20.02
C PHE A 237 -5.94 13.09 20.71
N HIS A 238 -5.71 12.12 21.60
CA HIS A 238 -6.77 11.47 22.36
C HIS A 238 -7.60 12.47 23.16
N SER A 239 -6.99 13.50 23.75
CA SER A 239 -7.72 14.52 24.52
C SER A 239 -8.57 15.45 23.65
N GLU A 240 -8.43 15.41 22.33
CA GLU A 240 -9.26 16.16 21.39
C GLU A 240 -10.54 15.40 20.98
N LEU A 241 -10.64 14.11 21.32
CA LEU A 241 -11.75 13.24 20.96
C LEU A 241 -12.68 13.01 22.15
N SER A 242 -13.99 13.01 21.90
CA SER A 242 -14.97 12.79 22.97
C SER A 242 -14.95 11.37 23.52
N HIS A 243 -14.59 10.38 22.69
CA HIS A 243 -14.58 8.97 23.07
C HIS A 243 -13.21 8.30 22.91
N GLY A 244 -12.18 9.05 22.53
CA GLY A 244 -10.80 8.56 22.53
C GLY A 244 -10.39 7.76 21.28
N ILE A 245 -9.33 6.95 21.45
CA ILE A 245 -8.67 6.20 20.37
C ILE A 245 -8.74 4.71 20.67
N PHE A 246 -9.12 3.92 19.66
CA PHE A 246 -9.25 2.47 19.76
C PHE A 246 -8.36 1.77 18.75
N TYR A 247 -7.74 0.67 19.17
CA TYR A 247 -6.74 -0.03 18.37
C TYR A 247 -6.96 -1.55 18.39
N CYS A 248 -6.83 -2.19 17.22
CA CYS A 248 -6.68 -3.64 17.10
C CYS A 248 -5.31 -4.00 16.51
N TRP A 249 -4.80 -5.19 16.82
CA TRP A 249 -3.48 -5.61 16.39
C TRP A 249 -3.39 -5.87 14.88
N GLY A 250 -2.31 -5.41 14.26
CA GLY A 250 -1.89 -5.84 12.94
C GLY A 250 -0.84 -6.94 13.00
N ASN A 251 -0.38 -7.39 11.83
CA ASN A 251 0.66 -8.42 11.75
C ASN A 251 2.07 -7.85 11.93
N HIS A 252 2.29 -6.57 11.64
CA HIS A 252 3.62 -5.97 11.76
C HIS A 252 4.09 -5.85 13.20
N GLU A 253 3.16 -5.67 14.16
CA GLU A 253 3.55 -5.68 15.57
C GLU A 253 4.23 -6.99 15.96
N TYR A 254 3.78 -8.13 15.42
CA TYR A 254 4.39 -9.45 15.62
C TYR A 254 5.75 -9.62 14.92
N PHE A 255 5.96 -8.94 13.79
CA PHE A 255 7.23 -8.93 13.06
C PHE A 255 8.28 -7.99 13.65
N ARG A 256 7.88 -7.16 14.60
CA ARG A 256 8.75 -6.26 15.36
C ARG A 256 8.90 -6.82 16.77
N ASP A 257 8.72 -5.97 17.77
CA ASP A 257 8.70 -6.35 19.18
C ASP A 257 7.32 -6.04 19.74
N ILE A 258 6.41 -7.00 19.60
CA ILE A 258 5.05 -6.86 20.12
C ILE A 258 5.03 -6.61 21.64
N GLY A 259 6.04 -7.10 22.39
CA GLY A 259 6.14 -6.86 23.83
C GLY A 259 6.36 -5.38 24.13
N ARG A 260 7.35 -4.77 23.47
CA ARG A 260 7.63 -3.32 23.60
C ARG A 260 6.47 -2.46 23.10
N ILE A 261 5.85 -2.81 21.98
CA ILE A 261 4.71 -2.07 21.43
C ILE A 261 3.50 -2.17 22.36
N ARG A 262 3.19 -3.36 22.87
CA ARG A 262 2.11 -3.60 23.84
C ARG A 262 2.33 -2.80 25.13
N GLN A 263 3.54 -2.81 25.68
CA GLN A 263 3.87 -2.00 26.85
C GLN A 263 3.62 -0.51 26.59
N ALA A 264 4.04 0.01 25.44
CA ALA A 264 3.87 1.41 25.09
C ALA A 264 2.38 1.80 24.89
N LEU A 265 1.60 0.96 24.20
CA LEU A 265 0.17 1.19 24.00
C LEU A 265 -0.61 1.12 25.32
N TYR A 266 -0.34 0.14 26.18
CA TYR A 266 -1.00 0.03 27.49
C TYR A 266 -0.58 1.11 28.49
N ALA A 267 0.59 1.73 28.30
CA ALA A 267 1.01 2.91 29.06
C ALA A 267 0.43 4.23 28.49
N SER A 268 -0.31 4.17 27.39
CA SER A 268 -0.95 5.31 26.73
C SER A 268 -2.47 5.30 26.97
N PRO A 269 -3.21 6.38 26.65
CA PRO A 269 -4.68 6.37 26.73
C PRO A 269 -5.34 5.60 25.58
N VAL A 270 -4.60 5.06 24.61
CA VAL A 270 -5.17 4.27 23.51
C VAL A 270 -5.78 2.98 24.05
N THR A 271 -7.06 2.76 23.78
CA THR A 271 -7.76 1.55 24.19
C THR A 271 -7.47 0.43 23.19
N VAL A 272 -6.67 -0.55 23.60
CA VAL A 272 -6.39 -1.75 22.81
C VAL A 272 -7.52 -2.77 23.00
N LEU A 273 -8.02 -3.28 21.88
CA LEU A 273 -9.06 -4.29 21.79
C LEU A 273 -8.48 -5.58 21.19
N GLU A 274 -8.07 -6.49 22.07
CA GLU A 274 -7.53 -7.81 21.74
C GLU A 274 -8.55 -8.89 22.14
N ASN A 275 -9.35 -9.35 21.17
CA ASN A 275 -10.41 -10.35 21.35
C ASN A 275 -11.42 -9.99 22.45
N ARG A 276 -11.75 -8.70 22.55
CA ARG A 276 -12.65 -8.12 23.56
C ARG A 276 -13.44 -6.96 22.99
N SER A 277 -14.46 -6.54 23.73
CA SER A 277 -15.23 -5.34 23.43
C SER A 277 -15.17 -4.28 24.54
N GLN A 278 -15.54 -3.06 24.17
CA GLN A 278 -15.65 -1.91 25.05
C GLN A 278 -16.94 -1.15 24.72
N ALA A 279 -17.76 -0.90 25.75
CA ALA A 279 -18.89 0.00 25.64
C ALA A 279 -18.38 1.44 25.59
N ILE A 280 -18.89 2.23 24.63
CA ILE A 280 -18.54 3.64 24.46
C ILE A 280 -19.60 4.56 25.08
N GLY A 281 -20.84 4.08 25.19
CA GLY A 281 -22.02 4.84 25.61
C GLY A 281 -23.07 4.88 24.52
N ASN A 282 -24.30 5.29 24.84
CA ASN A 282 -25.41 5.41 23.88
C ASN A 282 -25.70 4.13 23.09
N GLY A 283 -25.40 2.97 23.68
CA GLY A 283 -25.52 1.64 23.05
C GLY A 283 -24.51 1.34 21.94
N LEU A 284 -23.46 2.18 21.76
CA LEU A 284 -22.33 1.90 20.87
C LEU A 284 -21.30 1.00 21.56
N TYR A 285 -20.90 -0.06 20.87
CA TYR A 285 -19.83 -0.96 21.27
C TYR A 285 -18.76 -1.04 20.19
N LEU A 286 -17.51 -1.02 20.61
CA LEU A 286 -16.38 -1.40 19.77
C LEU A 286 -15.92 -2.80 20.16
N ALA A 287 -15.81 -3.70 19.19
CA ALA A 287 -15.21 -5.02 19.33
C ALA A 287 -13.89 -5.03 18.57
N GLY A 288 -12.83 -5.58 19.13
CA GLY A 288 -11.56 -5.74 18.41
C GLY A 288 -11.04 -7.15 18.51
N VAL A 289 -10.45 -7.62 17.42
CA VAL A 289 -9.88 -8.96 17.28
C VAL A 289 -8.39 -8.88 16.98
N ASP A 290 -7.66 -9.89 17.44
CA ASP A 290 -6.25 -10.08 17.16
C ASP A 290 -6.00 -10.61 15.72
N TYR A 291 -4.77 -10.50 15.24
CA TYR A 291 -4.40 -11.00 13.92
C TYR A 291 -4.41 -12.55 13.88
N PRO A 292 -5.16 -13.19 12.97
CA PRO A 292 -5.46 -14.61 13.04
C PRO A 292 -4.35 -15.45 12.38
N TRP A 293 -3.24 -15.64 13.09
CA TRP A 293 -2.13 -16.47 12.61
C TRP A 293 -2.53 -17.94 12.46
N GLY A 294 -2.48 -18.52 11.26
CA GLY A 294 -2.71 -19.95 11.04
C GLY A 294 -1.67 -20.56 10.11
N ARG A 295 -1.34 -21.84 10.29
CA ARG A 295 -0.40 -22.55 9.40
C ARG A 295 -1.01 -22.83 8.03
N ASN A 296 -2.34 -22.86 7.96
CA ASN A 296 -3.12 -23.03 6.76
C ASN A 296 -4.46 -22.26 6.87
N LYS A 297 -5.22 -22.23 5.78
CA LYS A 297 -6.50 -21.50 5.70
C LYS A 297 -7.52 -21.97 6.74
N ALA A 298 -7.63 -23.29 6.97
CA ALA A 298 -8.60 -23.85 7.90
C ALA A 298 -8.29 -23.48 9.36
N GLU A 299 -7.00 -23.52 9.75
CA GLU A 299 -6.58 -23.10 11.09
C GLU A 299 -6.79 -21.60 11.29
N GLN A 300 -6.45 -20.78 10.29
CA GLN A 300 -6.70 -19.34 10.34
C GLN A 300 -8.20 -19.04 10.47
N GLU A 301 -9.06 -19.71 9.71
CA GLU A 301 -10.50 -19.55 9.79
C GLU A 301 -11.05 -19.96 11.17
N ALA A 302 -10.58 -21.07 11.73
CA ALA A 302 -10.96 -21.50 13.07
C ALA A 302 -10.58 -20.44 14.13
N LYS A 303 -9.37 -19.88 14.06
CA LYS A 303 -8.93 -18.80 14.95
C LYS A 303 -9.76 -17.53 14.77
N ARG A 304 -10.08 -17.13 13.54
CA ARG A 304 -10.98 -15.98 13.30
C ARG A 304 -12.33 -16.19 13.98
N ARG A 305 -12.94 -17.37 13.84
CA ARG A 305 -14.22 -17.66 14.50
C ARG A 305 -14.12 -17.55 16.03
N ASP A 306 -13.07 -18.13 16.61
CA ASP A 306 -12.82 -18.09 18.05
C ASP A 306 -12.60 -16.64 18.56
N PHE A 307 -11.69 -15.90 17.93
CA PHE A 307 -11.37 -14.51 18.28
C PHE A 307 -12.59 -13.59 18.16
N PHE A 308 -13.35 -13.73 17.07
CA PHE A 308 -14.59 -13.01 16.86
C PHE A 308 -15.61 -13.33 17.96
N ALA A 309 -15.85 -14.62 18.25
CA ALA A 309 -16.79 -15.03 19.28
C ALA A 309 -16.40 -14.47 20.65
N GLN A 310 -15.12 -14.48 21.00
CA GLN A 310 -14.61 -13.88 22.24
C GLN A 310 -14.85 -12.37 22.30
N ALA A 311 -14.60 -11.65 21.20
CA ALA A 311 -14.75 -10.20 21.13
C ALA A 311 -16.21 -9.74 21.31
N VAL A 312 -17.17 -10.48 20.76
CA VAL A 312 -18.59 -10.09 20.80
C VAL A 312 -19.39 -10.71 21.95
N ARG A 313 -18.84 -11.67 22.70
CA ARG A 313 -19.58 -12.46 23.70
C ARG A 313 -20.35 -11.67 24.74
N THR A 314 -19.87 -10.48 25.10
CA THR A 314 -20.45 -9.63 26.17
C THR A 314 -21.28 -8.47 25.62
N ILE A 315 -21.50 -8.41 24.31
CA ILE A 315 -22.22 -7.30 23.68
C ILE A 315 -23.73 -7.60 23.70
N PRO A 316 -24.57 -6.69 24.20
CA PRO A 316 -26.03 -6.83 24.13
C PRO A 316 -26.52 -6.91 22.68
N ALA A 317 -27.60 -7.66 22.44
CA ALA A 317 -28.11 -7.90 21.08
C ALA A 317 -28.61 -6.62 20.39
N GLU A 318 -29.10 -5.66 21.16
CA GLU A 318 -29.61 -4.36 20.74
C GLU A 318 -28.52 -3.29 20.55
N ALA A 319 -27.26 -3.60 20.88
CA ALA A 319 -26.17 -2.65 20.77
C ALA A 319 -25.74 -2.43 19.32
N PHE A 320 -25.41 -1.19 18.99
CA PHE A 320 -24.75 -0.89 17.72
C PHE A 320 -23.27 -1.25 17.83
N THR A 321 -22.85 -2.31 17.14
CA THR A 321 -21.48 -2.82 17.21
C THR A 321 -20.65 -2.41 16.00
N VAL A 322 -19.43 -1.95 16.25
CA VAL A 322 -18.39 -1.78 15.23
C VAL A 322 -17.25 -2.74 15.52
N LEU A 323 -16.96 -3.63 14.56
CA LEU A 323 -15.83 -4.55 14.63
C LEU A 323 -14.58 -3.89 14.05
N LEU A 324 -13.48 -3.93 14.79
CA LEU A 324 -12.13 -3.55 14.35
C LEU A 324 -11.32 -4.82 14.15
N ALA A 325 -10.80 -4.99 12.94
CA ALA A 325 -9.90 -6.09 12.60
C ALA A 325 -8.76 -5.54 11.75
N HIS A 326 -7.61 -6.20 11.72
CA HIS A 326 -6.62 -5.89 10.70
C HIS A 326 -6.81 -6.79 9.46
N HIS A 327 -7.04 -8.09 9.67
CA HIS A 327 -7.22 -9.05 8.58
C HIS A 327 -8.62 -8.93 7.92
N PRO A 328 -8.73 -8.72 6.60
CA PRO A 328 -10.00 -8.42 5.93
C PRO A 328 -11.02 -9.57 5.95
N ASP A 329 -10.57 -10.82 6.03
CA ASP A 329 -11.50 -11.98 6.11
C ASP A 329 -12.41 -11.97 7.35
N PHE A 330 -12.15 -11.16 8.37
CA PHE A 330 -13.09 -10.97 9.48
C PHE A 330 -14.43 -10.34 9.05
N LEU A 331 -14.49 -9.72 7.87
CA LEU A 331 -15.75 -9.27 7.29
C LEU A 331 -16.73 -10.44 7.08
N ASP A 332 -16.26 -11.65 6.76
CA ASP A 332 -17.13 -12.83 6.66
C ASP A 332 -17.78 -13.16 8.02
N ASN A 333 -17.02 -13.06 9.11
CA ASN A 333 -17.53 -13.27 10.47
C ASN A 333 -18.55 -12.17 10.85
N ALA A 334 -18.23 -10.91 10.54
CA ALA A 334 -19.11 -9.78 10.80
C ALA A 334 -20.45 -9.90 10.05
N PHE A 335 -20.41 -10.21 8.76
CA PHE A 335 -21.61 -10.40 7.95
C PHE A 335 -22.44 -11.61 8.37
N ALA A 336 -21.79 -12.71 8.75
CA ALA A 336 -22.50 -13.90 9.27
C ALA A 336 -23.24 -13.62 10.58
N ALA A 337 -22.72 -12.70 11.41
CA ALA A 337 -23.29 -12.31 12.69
C ALA A 337 -24.14 -11.02 12.62
N ASN A 338 -24.37 -10.46 11.43
CA ASN A 338 -25.07 -9.17 11.21
C ASN A 338 -24.49 -8.01 12.04
N VAL A 339 -23.17 -7.98 12.25
CA VAL A 339 -22.50 -6.83 12.87
C VAL A 339 -22.72 -5.61 11.97
N PRO A 340 -23.24 -4.47 12.47
CA PRO A 340 -23.58 -3.33 11.62
C PRO A 340 -22.42 -2.80 10.79
N LEU A 341 -21.24 -2.65 11.39
CA LEU A 341 -20.06 -2.11 10.73
C LEU A 341 -18.80 -2.91 11.09
N ALA A 342 -18.01 -3.30 10.10
CA ALA A 342 -16.67 -3.85 10.30
C ALA A 342 -15.63 -3.01 9.56
N LEU A 343 -14.54 -2.64 10.23
CA LEU A 343 -13.45 -1.84 9.71
C LEU A 343 -12.16 -2.67 9.71
N ALA A 344 -11.53 -2.78 8.55
CA ALA A 344 -10.32 -3.56 8.34
C ALA A 344 -9.22 -2.82 7.57
N GLY A 345 -8.00 -3.35 7.62
CA GLY A 345 -6.79 -2.83 6.97
C GLY A 345 -6.06 -3.89 6.14
N HIS A 346 -4.73 -3.94 6.28
CA HIS A 346 -3.80 -5.00 5.83
C HIS A 346 -3.49 -5.07 4.33
N THR A 347 -4.46 -4.82 3.47
CA THR A 347 -4.29 -5.08 2.02
C THR A 347 -3.54 -3.97 1.29
N HIS A 348 -3.45 -2.78 1.88
CA HIS A 348 -3.00 -1.53 1.24
C HIS A 348 -3.68 -1.22 -0.11
N GLY A 349 -4.87 -1.79 -0.36
CA GLY A 349 -5.52 -1.74 -1.66
C GLY A 349 -4.74 -2.42 -2.80
N GLY A 350 -3.79 -3.29 -2.46
CA GLY A 350 -2.94 -4.02 -3.41
C GLY A 350 -1.69 -3.27 -3.89
N GLN A 351 -1.47 -2.02 -3.45
CA GLN A 351 -0.35 -1.12 -3.80
C GLN A 351 -0.14 -0.78 -5.28
N VAL A 352 -0.43 -1.69 -6.22
CA VAL A 352 -0.39 -1.42 -7.66
C VAL A 352 -1.71 -1.92 -8.24
N SER A 353 -2.67 -1.01 -8.33
CA SER A 353 -4.01 -1.27 -8.83
C SER A 353 -4.24 -0.60 -10.17
N VAL A 354 -4.71 -1.36 -11.16
CA VAL A 354 -5.13 -0.85 -12.47
C VAL A 354 -6.57 -1.28 -12.68
N PHE A 355 -7.45 -0.31 -12.98
CA PHE A 355 -8.91 -0.53 -13.05
C PHE A 355 -9.51 -1.24 -11.82
N GLY A 356 -8.95 -0.96 -10.64
CA GLY A 356 -9.40 -1.57 -9.37
C GLY A 356 -8.83 -2.95 -9.08
N VAL A 357 -8.05 -3.54 -10.00
CA VAL A 357 -7.44 -4.88 -9.84
C VAL A 357 -5.98 -4.75 -9.45
N SER A 358 -5.59 -5.42 -8.36
CA SER A 358 -4.18 -5.49 -7.94
C SER A 358 -3.35 -6.31 -8.92
N LEU A 359 -2.21 -5.76 -9.36
CA LEU A 359 -1.21 -6.46 -10.18
C LEU A 359 -0.19 -7.22 -9.33
N LEU A 360 -0.14 -6.98 -8.02
CA LEU A 360 0.69 -7.74 -7.10
C LEU A 360 -0.02 -9.04 -6.69
N PRO A 361 0.72 -10.10 -6.33
CA PRO A 361 0.17 -11.39 -5.93
C PRO A 361 -0.46 -11.37 -4.52
N VAL A 362 -1.07 -10.26 -4.13
CA VAL A 362 -1.82 -10.09 -2.89
C VAL A 362 -3.29 -10.05 -3.27
N GLN A 363 -4.01 -11.12 -2.94
CA GLN A 363 -5.41 -11.29 -3.30
C GLN A 363 -6.18 -11.81 -2.09
N TYR A 364 -7.03 -10.95 -1.55
CA TYR A 364 -8.04 -11.28 -0.54
C TYR A 364 -9.42 -11.19 -1.18
N ARG A 365 -10.41 -11.83 -0.55
CA ARG A 365 -11.81 -11.68 -0.98
C ARG A 365 -12.26 -10.22 -0.92
N TYR A 366 -11.82 -9.51 0.12
CA TYR A 366 -12.10 -8.08 0.34
C TYR A 366 -10.79 -7.30 0.21
N MET A 367 -10.58 -6.68 -0.95
CA MET A 367 -9.32 -6.00 -1.25
C MET A 367 -9.28 -4.54 -0.80
N ARG A 368 -10.34 -3.76 -1.03
CA ARG A 368 -10.39 -2.32 -0.70
C ARG A 368 -11.82 -1.80 -0.82
N GLY A 369 -12.16 -0.82 0.01
CA GLY A 369 -13.37 -0.03 -0.11
C GLY A 369 -14.53 -0.59 0.71
N LEU A 370 -15.73 -0.10 0.41
CA LEU A 370 -16.95 -0.43 1.12
C LEU A 370 -17.67 -1.63 0.49
N PHE A 371 -18.01 -2.59 1.33
CA PHE A 371 -18.78 -3.79 1.03
C PHE A 371 -20.08 -3.77 1.84
N ARG A 372 -21.15 -4.35 1.30
CA ARG A 372 -22.44 -4.42 1.97
C ARG A 372 -23.05 -5.81 1.83
N GLN A 373 -23.55 -6.36 2.93
CA GLN A 373 -24.24 -7.64 2.95
C GLN A 373 -25.30 -7.64 4.05
N HIS A 374 -26.54 -8.02 3.73
CA HIS A 374 -27.66 -8.12 4.68
C HIS A 374 -27.88 -6.88 5.58
N GLY A 375 -27.63 -5.67 5.07
CA GLY A 375 -27.77 -4.42 5.84
C GLY A 375 -26.56 -4.04 6.69
N SER A 376 -25.56 -4.91 6.80
CA SER A 376 -24.25 -4.63 7.39
C SER A 376 -23.29 -4.04 6.37
N TYR A 377 -22.34 -3.24 6.85
CA TYR A 377 -21.23 -2.70 6.05
C TYR A 377 -19.89 -3.26 6.52
N GLY A 378 -19.01 -3.54 5.57
CA GLY A 378 -17.61 -3.87 5.82
C GLY A 378 -16.72 -2.93 5.03
N TYR A 379 -15.66 -2.41 5.63
CA TYR A 379 -14.71 -1.52 4.95
C TYR A 379 -13.30 -2.08 5.05
N VAL A 380 -12.58 -2.10 3.94
CA VAL A 380 -11.14 -2.45 3.92
C VAL A 380 -10.36 -1.23 3.47
N SER A 381 -9.54 -0.68 4.37
CA SER A 381 -8.75 0.50 4.11
C SER A 381 -7.61 0.23 3.13
N ALA A 382 -7.33 1.19 2.26
CA ALA A 382 -6.12 1.20 1.45
C ALA A 382 -4.86 1.54 2.26
N GLY A 383 -4.97 1.81 3.57
CA GLY A 383 -3.87 2.19 4.45
C GLY A 383 -3.51 3.67 4.34
N THR A 384 -3.19 4.27 5.48
CA THR A 384 -2.80 5.68 5.63
C THR A 384 -1.30 5.87 5.37
N GLY A 385 -0.53 4.82 5.66
CA GLY A 385 0.89 4.72 5.35
C GLY A 385 1.17 3.47 4.52
N HIS A 386 2.41 2.99 4.57
CA HIS A 386 2.85 1.80 3.84
C HIS A 386 4.26 1.39 4.29
N TRP A 387 4.56 0.10 4.24
CA TRP A 387 5.91 -0.43 4.45
C TRP A 387 6.77 -0.42 3.18
N MET A 388 6.13 -0.30 2.00
CA MET A 388 6.76 -0.20 0.68
C MET A 388 6.19 1.02 -0.07
N PRO A 389 7.01 1.95 -0.61
CA PRO A 389 6.53 3.27 -1.04
C PRO A 389 5.82 3.30 -2.39
N LEU A 390 5.78 2.19 -3.12
CA LEU A 390 5.10 2.13 -4.41
C LEU A 390 3.58 2.08 -4.23
N ARG A 391 2.87 3.13 -4.67
CA ARG A 391 1.41 3.14 -4.80
C ARG A 391 0.96 3.65 -6.17
N ILE A 392 0.20 2.86 -6.90
CA ILE A 392 -0.40 3.24 -8.21
C ILE A 392 -1.88 2.84 -8.18
N GLY A 393 -2.80 3.78 -8.47
CA GLY A 393 -4.25 3.51 -8.47
C GLY A 393 -4.85 3.17 -7.09
N CYS A 394 -4.08 3.33 -6.02
CA CYS A 394 -4.48 3.11 -4.63
C CYS A 394 -3.82 4.13 -3.68
N PRO A 395 -4.31 5.39 -3.70
CA PRO A 395 -3.77 6.41 -2.82
C PRO A 395 -3.88 5.98 -1.35
N ALA A 396 -2.99 6.50 -0.51
CA ALA A 396 -3.15 6.38 0.93
C ALA A 396 -4.39 7.17 1.37
N GLU A 397 -5.02 6.77 2.48
CA GLU A 397 -6.30 7.35 2.86
C GLU A 397 -6.50 7.51 4.37
N VAL A 398 -7.38 8.45 4.73
CA VAL A 398 -8.09 8.51 6.00
C VAL A 398 -9.58 8.31 5.67
N SER A 399 -10.27 7.46 6.44
CA SER A 399 -11.68 7.15 6.16
C SER A 399 -12.59 7.59 7.31
N LEU A 400 -13.70 8.22 6.96
CA LEU A 400 -14.69 8.77 7.89
C LEU A 400 -16.04 8.10 7.63
N PHE A 401 -16.69 7.65 8.68
CA PHE A 401 -17.97 6.97 8.63
C PHE A 401 -18.98 7.75 9.48
N THR A 402 -19.89 8.47 8.82
CA THR A 402 -21.03 9.11 9.46
C THR A 402 -22.17 8.11 9.52
N LEU A 403 -22.57 7.73 10.73
CA LEU A 403 -23.73 6.89 10.97
C LEU A 403 -24.99 7.74 10.79
N GLN A 404 -25.94 7.25 10.00
CA GLN A 404 -27.20 7.93 9.76
C GLN A 404 -28.36 6.98 10.01
N ARG A 405 -29.40 7.49 10.68
CA ARG A 405 -30.64 6.77 10.84
C ARG A 405 -31.43 6.83 9.53
N GLY A 406 -31.77 5.67 8.97
CA GLY A 406 -32.57 5.56 7.74
C GLY A 406 -32.00 4.60 6.72
N GLY A 407 -32.64 4.54 5.54
CA GLY A 407 -32.39 3.57 4.49
C GLY A 407 -33.39 2.42 4.54
N SER A 408 -34.31 2.38 3.58
CA SER A 408 -35.20 1.24 3.31
C SER A 408 -34.51 0.16 2.52
#